data_AF-A0A3D1PTH2-F1
#
_entry.id   AF-A0A3D1PTH2-F1
#
_cell.length_a   1.000
_cell.length_b   1.000
_cell.length_c   1.000
_cell.angle_alpha   90.00
_cell.angle_beta   90.00
_cell.angle_gamma   90.00
#
_symmetry.space_group_name_H-M   'P 1'
#
loop_
_entity.id
_entity.type
_entity.pdbx_description
1 polymer ?
#
loop_
_entity_poly.entity_id
_entity_poly.type
_entity_poly.pdbx_seq_one_letter_code
_entity_poly.pdbx_strand_id
1 'polypeptide(L)'
;MDLFLSILKSVIYGVIEGITEWLPISSTGHMILAEQVLKFGYTEDFMEMFRVVIQLGAILAVVVLYFHKLWPFCKDNGRDTGFAAHLRWPVVRLWFKIIAACVPAAVLGILLDDWMDAHLYNSVVVALMLIVYGVAFILIERRPRVPTTTKLSRITYPQAFKVGCWQVLSLIPG
;
A
#
# COMPACT_ATOMS: atom_id res chain seq x y z
N MET A 1 -11.88 -32.81 -7.71
CA MET A 1 -12.17 -31.70 -8.64
C MET A 1 -12.17 -30.37 -7.88
N ASP A 2 -12.82 -30.32 -6.72
CA ASP A 2 -13.05 -29.07 -5.97
C ASP A 2 -11.77 -28.43 -5.44
N LEU A 3 -10.81 -29.23 -4.93
CA LEU A 3 -9.52 -28.72 -4.47
C LEU A 3 -8.75 -28.02 -5.60
N PHE A 4 -8.73 -28.62 -6.80
CA PHE A 4 -8.05 -28.04 -7.95
C PHE A 4 -8.68 -26.71 -8.37
N LEU A 5 -10.01 -26.64 -8.42
CA LEU A 5 -10.73 -25.42 -8.75
C LEU A 5 -10.52 -24.33 -7.69
N SER A 6 -10.50 -24.68 -6.40
CA SER A 6 -10.21 -23.72 -5.33
C SER A 6 -8.80 -23.17 -5.43
N ILE A 7 -7.79 -24.03 -5.66
CA ILE A 7 -6.40 -23.58 -5.87
C ILE A 7 -6.32 -22.63 -7.07
N LEU A 8 -6.97 -22.98 -8.18
CA LEU A 8 -6.98 -22.13 -9.38
C LEU A 8 -7.60 -20.75 -9.09
N LYS A 9 -8.74 -20.70 -8.39
CA LYS A 9 -9.34 -19.43 -7.94
C LYS A 9 -8.38 -18.65 -7.05
N SER A 10 -7.74 -19.29 -6.08
CA SER A 10 -6.79 -18.62 -5.17
C SER A 10 -5.58 -18.07 -5.92
N VAL A 11 -5.07 -18.77 -6.93
CA VAL A 11 -4.01 -18.27 -7.81
C VAL A 11 -4.49 -17.04 -8.58
N ILE A 12 -5.70 -17.06 -9.13
CA ILE A 12 -6.26 -15.90 -9.85
C ILE A 12 -6.39 -14.69 -8.91
N TYR A 13 -6.90 -14.89 -7.69
CA TYR A 13 -6.99 -13.84 -6.67
C TYR A 13 -5.61 -13.27 -6.33
N GLY A 14 -4.60 -14.14 -6.15
CA GLY A 14 -3.23 -13.71 -5.90
C GLY A 14 -2.61 -12.93 -7.06
N VAL A 15 -2.94 -13.29 -8.32
CA VAL A 15 -2.50 -12.53 -9.50
C VAL A 15 -3.18 -11.16 -9.56
N ILE A 16 -4.50 -11.11 -9.32
CA ILE A 16 -5.25 -9.84 -9.27
C ILE A 16 -4.65 -8.93 -8.20
N GLU A 17 -4.51 -9.43 -6.97
CA GLU A 17 -3.94 -8.70 -5.85
C GLU A 17 -2.52 -8.21 -6.16
N GLY A 18 -1.62 -9.12 -6.58
CA GLY A 18 -0.23 -8.80 -6.83
C GLY A 18 -0.02 -7.75 -7.94
N ILE A 19 -0.92 -7.68 -8.92
CA ILE A 19 -0.89 -6.66 -9.97
C ILE A 19 -1.50 -5.35 -9.45
N THR A 20 -2.68 -5.42 -8.82
CA THR A 20 -3.50 -4.23 -8.52
C THR A 20 -3.05 -3.47 -7.29
N GLU A 21 -2.37 -4.11 -6.34
CA GLU A 21 -1.93 -3.48 -5.08
C GLU A 21 -0.88 -2.37 -5.29
N TRP A 22 -0.02 -2.52 -6.31
CA TRP A 22 1.05 -1.56 -6.59
C TRP A 22 0.72 -0.56 -7.71
N LEU A 23 -0.32 -0.84 -8.49
CA LEU A 23 -0.84 0.08 -9.50
C LEU A 23 -1.91 0.99 -8.86
N PRO A 24 -2.02 2.26 -9.28
CA PRO A 24 -3.02 3.18 -8.73
C PRO A 24 -4.43 2.92 -9.31
N ILE A 25 -4.94 1.69 -9.14
CA ILE A 25 -6.19 1.19 -9.73
C ILE A 25 -7.10 0.44 -8.72
N SER A 26 -6.78 0.49 -7.43
CA SER A 26 -7.51 -0.14 -6.31
C SER A 26 -7.61 -1.68 -6.38
N SER A 27 -6.85 -2.37 -5.54
CA SER A 27 -6.94 -3.82 -5.35
C SER A 27 -8.30 -4.24 -4.77
N THR A 28 -8.82 -3.48 -3.80
CA THR A 28 -10.14 -3.71 -3.19
C THR A 28 -11.26 -3.73 -4.24
N GLY A 29 -11.30 -2.76 -5.15
CA GLY A 29 -12.32 -2.71 -6.20
C GLY A 29 -12.25 -3.92 -7.14
N HIS A 30 -11.05 -4.32 -7.56
CA HIS A 30 -10.87 -5.51 -8.39
C HIS A 30 -11.24 -6.80 -7.66
N MET A 31 -10.97 -6.89 -6.36
CA MET A 31 -11.30 -8.04 -5.53
C MET A 31 -12.82 -8.22 -5.39
N ILE A 32 -13.56 -7.13 -5.16
CA ILE A 32 -15.03 -7.15 -5.10
C ILE A 32 -15.62 -7.66 -6.42
N LEU A 33 -15.09 -7.22 -7.57
CA LEU A 33 -15.53 -7.68 -8.88
C LEU A 33 -15.17 -9.16 -9.12
N ALA A 34 -13.96 -9.58 -8.72
CA ALA A 34 -13.52 -10.96 -8.82
C ALA A 34 -14.45 -11.89 -8.02
N GLU A 35 -14.89 -11.48 -6.83
CA GLU A 35 -15.84 -12.22 -5.99
C GLU A 35 -17.22 -12.38 -6.63
N GLN A 36 -17.66 -11.47 -7.49
CA GLN A 36 -18.94 -11.65 -8.19
C GLN A 36 -18.86 -12.78 -9.24
N VAL A 37 -17.69 -13.02 -9.82
CA VAL A 37 -17.47 -13.97 -10.92
C VAL A 37 -16.91 -15.30 -10.42
N LEU A 38 -15.98 -15.26 -9.47
CA LEU A 38 -15.19 -16.39 -8.97
C LEU A 38 -15.52 -16.68 -7.50
N LYS A 39 -16.80 -16.84 -7.20
CA LYS A 39 -17.30 -17.09 -5.84
C LYS A 39 -16.61 -18.28 -5.18
N PHE A 40 -16.14 -18.07 -3.96
CA PHE A 40 -15.80 -19.12 -3.02
C PHE A 40 -17.04 -19.48 -2.19
N GLY A 41 -17.18 -20.75 -1.82
CA GLY A 41 -18.27 -21.23 -0.94
C GLY A 41 -17.87 -21.22 0.54
N TYR A 42 -16.97 -20.32 0.94
CA TYR A 42 -16.48 -20.19 2.31
C TYR A 42 -17.22 -19.07 3.06
N THR A 43 -17.05 -19.02 4.38
CA THR A 43 -17.62 -17.97 5.22
C THR A 43 -17.01 -16.60 4.90
N GLU A 44 -17.75 -15.53 5.18
CA GLU A 44 -17.26 -14.16 4.97
C GLU A 44 -15.98 -13.89 5.76
N ASP A 45 -15.93 -14.28 7.05
CA ASP A 45 -14.75 -14.17 7.90
C ASP A 45 -13.50 -14.83 7.30
N PHE A 46 -13.68 -16.02 6.68
CA PHE A 46 -12.58 -16.71 6.03
C PHE A 46 -12.10 -15.95 4.80
N MET A 47 -13.02 -15.43 4.00
CA MET A 47 -12.70 -14.66 2.80
C MET A 47 -12.02 -13.34 3.14
N GLU A 48 -12.43 -12.68 4.22
CA GLU A 48 -11.78 -11.48 4.73
C GLU A 48 -10.34 -11.75 5.14
N MET A 49 -10.13 -12.79 5.96
CA MET A 49 -8.79 -13.22 6.33
C MET A 49 -7.95 -13.61 5.10
N PHE A 50 -8.54 -14.32 4.15
CA PHE A 50 -7.87 -14.69 2.89
C PHE A 50 -7.36 -13.47 2.12
N ARG A 51 -8.19 -12.42 1.98
CA ARG A 51 -7.80 -11.15 1.32
C ARG A 51 -6.63 -10.47 2.02
N VAL A 52 -6.65 -10.43 3.36
CA VAL A 52 -5.54 -9.88 4.15
C VAL A 52 -4.25 -10.72 3.97
N VAL A 53 -4.36 -12.05 3.89
CA VAL A 53 -3.19 -12.93 3.72
C VAL A 53 -2.56 -12.79 2.32
N ILE A 54 -3.34 -12.68 1.25
CA ILE A 54 -2.77 -12.51 -0.09
C ILE A 54 -2.07 -11.15 -0.26
N GLN A 55 -2.55 -10.10 0.41
CA GLN A 55 -1.88 -8.80 0.50
C GLN A 55 -0.48 -8.91 1.12
N LEU A 56 -0.28 -9.77 2.13
CA LEU A 56 1.05 -10.02 2.67
C LEU A 56 2.03 -10.53 1.61
N GLY A 57 1.56 -11.30 0.63
CA GLY A 57 2.36 -11.73 -0.52
C GLY A 57 2.82 -10.56 -1.38
N ALA A 58 1.92 -9.61 -1.66
CA ALA A 58 2.26 -8.38 -2.38
C ALA A 58 3.30 -7.56 -1.60
N ILE A 59 3.09 -7.34 -0.29
CA ILE A 59 4.02 -6.63 0.60
C ILE A 59 5.40 -7.30 0.60
N LEU A 60 5.44 -8.62 0.70
CA LEU A 60 6.68 -9.39 0.69
C LEU A 60 7.46 -9.20 -0.61
N ALA A 61 6.78 -9.05 -1.75
CA ALA A 61 7.45 -8.77 -3.02
C ALA A 61 8.24 -7.45 -2.98
N VAL A 62 7.70 -6.39 -2.37
CA VAL A 62 8.41 -5.11 -2.17
C VAL A 62 9.56 -5.25 -1.17
N VAL A 63 9.36 -5.98 -0.08
CA VAL A 63 10.43 -6.25 0.90
C VAL A 63 11.60 -6.96 0.23
N VAL A 64 11.35 -8.00 -0.58
CA VAL A 64 12.39 -8.74 -1.30
C VAL A 64 13.06 -7.87 -2.35
N LEU A 65 12.28 -7.19 -3.20
CA LEU A 65 12.80 -6.36 -4.29
C LEU A 65 13.68 -5.21 -3.78
N TYR A 66 13.32 -4.62 -2.64
CA TYR A 66 14.02 -3.48 -2.04
C TYR A 66 14.83 -3.82 -0.79
N PHE A 67 15.04 -5.11 -0.49
CA PHE A 67 15.67 -5.59 0.74
C PHE A 67 16.98 -4.84 1.02
N HIS A 68 17.93 -4.88 0.08
CA HIS A 68 19.22 -4.21 0.24
C HIS A 68 19.13 -2.67 0.30
N LYS A 69 18.07 -2.05 -0.24
CA LYS A 69 17.88 -0.58 -0.17
C LYS A 69 17.33 -0.16 1.19
N LEU A 70 16.44 -0.98 1.76
CA LEU A 70 15.75 -0.72 3.03
C LEU A 70 16.49 -1.29 4.25
N TRP A 71 17.42 -2.22 4.05
CA TRP A 71 18.22 -2.82 5.12
C TRP A 71 19.29 -1.85 5.63
N PRO A 72 19.22 -1.39 6.90
CA PRO A 72 20.13 -0.37 7.42
C PRO A 72 21.46 -0.96 7.90
N PHE A 73 21.53 -2.26 8.20
CA PHE A 73 22.72 -2.86 8.80
C PHE A 73 23.79 -3.17 7.75
N CYS A 74 25.04 -2.86 8.07
CA CYS A 74 26.20 -3.15 7.23
C CYS A 74 27.43 -3.51 8.07
N LYS A 75 28.44 -4.14 7.46
CA LYS A 75 29.68 -4.50 8.16
C LYS A 75 30.47 -3.28 8.60
N ASP A 76 30.59 -2.29 7.73
CA ASP A 76 31.23 -1.00 8.00
C ASP A 76 30.68 0.01 7.00
N ASN A 77 30.30 1.19 7.47
CA ASN A 77 29.81 2.29 6.66
C ASN A 77 30.93 3.24 6.20
N GLY A 78 32.16 3.02 6.69
CA GLY A 78 33.38 3.74 6.32
C GLY A 78 33.44 5.20 6.78
N ARG A 79 32.53 5.61 7.68
CA ARG A 79 32.38 7.01 8.11
C ARG A 79 32.34 7.18 9.62
N ASP A 80 31.72 6.24 10.32
CA ASP A 80 31.48 6.32 11.75
C ASP A 80 32.33 5.28 12.51
N THR A 81 32.43 5.42 13.83
CA THR A 81 33.14 4.49 14.72
C THR A 81 32.19 3.79 15.70
N GLY A 82 32.59 2.62 16.20
CA GLY A 82 31.78 1.83 17.13
C GLY A 82 30.48 1.30 16.52
N PHE A 83 29.40 1.25 17.30
CA PHE A 83 28.11 0.72 16.82
C PHE A 83 27.55 1.48 15.61
N ALA A 84 27.78 2.80 15.53
CA ALA A 84 27.33 3.62 14.42
C ALA A 84 27.96 3.22 13.07
N ALA A 85 29.16 2.64 13.08
CA ALA A 85 29.83 2.13 11.88
C ALA A 85 29.03 1.00 11.19
N HIS A 86 28.22 0.28 11.96
CA HIS A 86 27.42 -0.84 11.45
C HIS A 86 26.03 -0.42 10.93
N LEU A 87 25.75 0.89 10.90
CA LEU A 87 24.46 1.45 10.50
C LEU A 87 24.57 2.39 9.31
N ARG A 88 23.70 2.22 8.32
CA ARG A 88 23.50 3.15 7.22
C ARG A 88 22.50 4.24 7.63
N TRP A 89 23.00 5.31 8.25
CA TRP A 89 22.20 6.47 8.65
C TRP A 89 21.27 7.06 7.59
N PRO A 90 21.60 7.08 6.28
CA PRO A 90 20.64 7.49 5.26
C PRO A 90 19.37 6.63 5.21
N VAL A 91 19.49 5.32 5.47
CA VAL A 91 18.37 4.36 5.49
C VAL A 91 17.57 4.51 6.78
N VAL A 92 18.26 4.66 7.91
CA VAL A 92 17.61 4.90 9.21
C VAL A 92 16.79 6.19 9.17
N ARG A 93 17.34 7.27 8.59
CA ARG A 93 16.58 8.51 8.36
C ARG A 93 15.42 8.33 7.39
N LEU A 94 15.50 7.40 6.44
CA LEU A 94 14.37 7.08 5.57
C LEU A 94 13.26 6.38 6.36
N TRP A 95 13.59 5.45 7.28
CA TRP A 95 12.61 4.81 8.16
C TRP A 95 11.84 5.83 8.99
N PHE A 96 12.52 6.79 9.62
CA PHE A 96 11.84 7.85 10.38
C PHE A 96 10.93 8.72 9.52
N LYS A 97 11.29 8.96 8.25
CA LYS A 97 10.42 9.68 7.30
C LYS A 97 9.20 8.85 6.92
N ILE A 98 9.35 7.54 6.75
CA ILE A 98 8.23 6.63 6.49
C ILE A 98 7.27 6.64 7.69
N ILE A 99 7.80 6.52 8.91
CA ILE A 99 6.99 6.62 10.14
C ILE A 99 6.23 7.96 10.15
N ALA A 100 6.90 9.09 9.91
CA ALA A 100 6.26 10.40 9.84
C ALA A 100 5.17 10.50 8.75
N ALA A 101 5.34 9.81 7.62
CA ALA A 101 4.33 9.73 6.58
C ALA A 101 3.14 8.83 6.96
N CYS A 102 3.36 7.77 7.74
CA CYS A 102 2.27 6.89 8.19
C CYS A 102 1.42 7.52 9.29
N VAL A 103 1.95 8.47 10.08
CA VAL A 103 1.25 9.05 11.24
C VAL A 103 -0.15 9.57 10.92
N PRO A 104 -0.39 10.42 9.90
CA PRO A 104 -1.73 10.95 9.64
C PRO A 104 -2.76 9.86 9.34
N ALA A 105 -2.41 8.90 8.47
CA ALA A 105 -3.29 7.81 8.09
C ALA A 105 -3.51 6.82 9.25
N ALA A 106 -2.48 6.52 10.04
CA ALA A 106 -2.63 5.64 11.20
C ALA A 106 -3.52 6.26 12.29
N VAL A 107 -3.34 7.56 12.57
CA VAL A 107 -4.17 8.27 13.56
C VAL A 107 -5.62 8.32 13.12
N LEU A 108 -5.89 8.73 11.87
CA LEU A 108 -7.26 8.82 11.38
C LEU A 108 -7.90 7.45 11.13
N GLY A 109 -7.12 6.47 10.68
CA GLY A 109 -7.58 5.09 10.52
C GLY A 109 -8.07 4.52 11.83
N ILE A 110 -7.26 4.58 12.90
CA ILE A 110 -7.65 4.07 14.22
C ILE A 110 -8.85 4.83 14.81
N LEU A 111 -8.92 6.15 14.61
CA LEU A 111 -9.99 6.98 15.20
C LEU A 111 -11.33 6.85 14.45
N LEU A 112 -11.31 6.51 13.17
CA LEU A 112 -12.50 6.51 12.31
C LEU A 112 -12.87 5.12 11.78
N ASP A 113 -12.14 4.06 12.14
CA ASP A 113 -12.28 2.69 11.61
C ASP A 113 -13.74 2.22 11.55
N ASP A 114 -14.39 2.14 12.72
CA ASP A 114 -15.78 1.70 12.87
C ASP A 114 -16.76 2.56 12.02
N TRP A 115 -16.49 3.87 11.93
CA TRP A 115 -17.34 4.79 11.18
C TRP A 115 -17.16 4.61 9.68
N MET A 116 -15.92 4.42 9.20
CA MET A 116 -15.60 4.20 7.79
C MET A 116 -16.18 2.87 7.31
N ASP A 117 -16.05 1.80 8.09
CA ASP A 117 -16.62 0.50 7.74
C ASP A 117 -18.15 0.57 7.63
N ALA A 118 -18.80 1.26 8.57
CA ALA A 118 -20.25 1.40 8.58
C ALA A 118 -20.81 2.24 7.41
N HIS A 119 -20.05 3.19 6.85
CA HIS A 119 -20.58 4.17 5.89
C HIS A 119 -19.92 4.10 4.50
N LEU A 120 -18.65 3.73 4.41
CA LEU A 120 -17.84 3.84 3.20
C LEU A 120 -17.55 2.48 2.55
N TYR A 121 -17.64 1.37 3.30
CA TYR A 121 -17.35 0.03 2.79
C TYR A 121 -18.53 -0.55 2.00
N ASN A 122 -18.87 0.07 0.87
CA ASN A 122 -19.91 -0.43 -0.04
C ASN A 122 -19.51 -0.23 -1.51
N SER A 123 -20.07 -1.07 -2.39
CA SER A 123 -19.70 -1.13 -3.80
C SER A 123 -19.93 0.19 -4.56
N VAL A 124 -20.91 0.99 -4.14
CA VAL A 124 -21.22 2.28 -4.79
C VAL A 124 -20.12 3.29 -4.48
N VAL A 125 -19.67 3.38 -3.22
CA VAL A 125 -18.56 4.24 -2.83
C VAL A 125 -17.28 3.85 -3.57
N VAL A 126 -16.93 2.56 -3.59
CA VAL A 126 -15.75 2.05 -4.30
C VAL A 126 -15.79 2.45 -5.79
N ALA A 127 -16.91 2.23 -6.48
CA ALA A 127 -17.05 2.56 -7.89
C ALA A 127 -16.92 4.08 -8.15
N LEU A 128 -17.51 4.92 -7.28
CA LEU A 128 -17.39 6.37 -7.40
C LEU A 128 -15.95 6.84 -7.15
N MET A 129 -15.27 6.29 -6.14
CA MET A 129 -13.90 6.68 -5.80
C MET A 129 -12.89 6.30 -6.88
N LEU A 130 -13.05 5.15 -7.52
CA LEU A 130 -12.27 4.77 -8.70
C LEU A 130 -12.36 5.80 -9.83
N ILE A 131 -13.56 6.32 -10.09
CA ILE A 131 -13.78 7.38 -11.08
C ILE A 131 -13.14 8.69 -10.62
N VAL A 132 -13.39 9.08 -9.37
CA VAL A 132 -12.88 10.34 -8.79
C VAL A 132 -11.35 10.36 -8.80
N TYR A 133 -10.69 9.30 -8.33
CA TYR A 133 -9.23 9.19 -8.33
C TYR A 133 -8.66 9.08 -9.75
N GLY A 134 -9.32 8.34 -10.65
CA GLY A 134 -8.92 8.30 -12.06
C GLY A 134 -8.93 9.69 -12.71
N VAL A 135 -9.99 10.47 -12.51
CA VAL A 135 -10.09 11.86 -12.99
C VAL A 135 -9.04 12.74 -12.30
N ALA A 136 -8.84 12.60 -10.99
CA ALA A 136 -7.84 13.34 -10.24
C ALA A 136 -6.43 13.11 -10.78
N PHE A 137 -6.05 11.86 -11.08
CA PHE A 137 -4.76 11.54 -11.68
C PHE A 137 -4.58 12.20 -13.05
N ILE A 138 -5.60 12.14 -13.92
CA ILE A 138 -5.55 12.80 -15.24
C ILE A 138 -5.33 14.31 -15.08
N LEU A 139 -6.05 14.96 -14.17
CA LEU A 139 -5.93 16.40 -13.92
C LEU A 139 -4.58 16.77 -13.30
N ILE A 140 -4.02 15.91 -12.45
CA ILE A 140 -2.73 16.08 -11.81
C ILE A 140 -1.60 15.95 -12.84
N GLU A 141 -1.64 14.92 -13.67
CA GLU A 141 -0.59 14.59 -14.65
C GLU A 141 -0.55 15.58 -15.81
N ARG A 142 -1.70 16.16 -16.19
CA ARG A 142 -1.79 17.18 -17.25
C ARG A 142 -1.11 18.51 -16.87
N ARG A 143 -0.81 18.75 -15.60
CA ARG A 143 -0.18 20.01 -15.18
C ARG A 143 1.33 19.91 -15.35
N PRO A 144 1.97 20.81 -16.12
CA PRO A 144 3.43 20.85 -16.19
C PRO A 144 3.98 21.18 -14.80
N ARG A 145 4.87 20.32 -14.29
CA ARG A 145 5.50 20.49 -12.98
C ARG A 145 7.00 20.31 -13.10
N VAL A 146 7.73 21.21 -12.45
CA VAL A 146 9.17 21.04 -12.25
C VAL A 146 9.36 20.23 -10.97
N PRO A 147 9.95 19.02 -11.03
CA PRO A 147 10.12 18.19 -9.85
C PRO A 147 11.13 18.84 -8.89
N THR A 148 10.68 19.17 -7.67
CA THR A 148 11.53 19.75 -6.62
C THR A 148 12.47 18.72 -6.00
N THR A 149 12.16 17.43 -6.10
CA THR A 149 12.92 16.34 -5.49
C THR A 149 12.91 15.13 -6.40
N THR A 150 14.10 14.73 -6.86
CA THR A 150 14.29 13.66 -7.85
C THR A 150 14.92 12.39 -7.29
N LYS A 151 15.31 12.40 -6.01
CA LYS A 151 15.94 11.26 -5.33
C LYS A 151 15.27 11.01 -3.99
N LEU A 152 14.98 9.74 -3.69
CA LEU A 152 14.38 9.31 -2.43
C LEU A 152 15.18 9.79 -1.20
N SER A 153 16.51 9.75 -1.27
CA SER A 153 17.39 10.20 -0.19
C SER A 153 17.27 11.69 0.13
N ARG A 154 16.72 12.50 -0.80
CA ARG A 154 16.55 13.95 -0.66
C ARG A 154 15.16 14.36 -0.17
N ILE A 155 14.24 13.42 0.05
CA ILE A 155 12.92 13.72 0.64
C ILE A 155 13.12 14.34 2.02
N THR A 156 12.49 15.47 2.28
CA THR A 156 12.51 16.15 3.58
C THR A 156 11.36 15.67 4.46
N TYR A 157 11.44 15.88 5.79
CA TYR A 157 10.34 15.53 6.71
C TYR A 157 9.01 16.23 6.37
N PRO A 158 8.97 17.53 6.02
CA PRO A 158 7.72 18.17 5.59
C PRO A 158 7.13 17.55 4.32
N GLN A 159 7.96 17.09 3.38
CA GLN A 159 7.48 16.38 2.19
C GLN A 159 6.92 15.01 2.55
N ALA A 160 7.61 14.23 3.39
CA ALA A 160 7.12 12.93 3.85
C ALA A 160 5.78 13.06 4.60
N PHE A 161 5.65 14.04 5.49
CA PHE A 161 4.39 14.31 6.19
C PHE A 161 3.26 14.72 5.24
N LYS A 162 3.54 15.58 4.23
CA LYS A 162 2.55 15.93 3.20
C LYS A 162 2.09 14.71 2.41
N VAL A 163 2.99 13.78 2.07
CA VAL A 163 2.61 12.51 1.44
C VAL A 163 1.67 11.73 2.37
N GLY A 164 1.98 11.68 3.67
CA GLY A 164 1.10 11.09 4.67
C GLY A 164 -0.29 11.71 4.75
N CYS A 165 -0.40 13.04 4.66
CA CYS A 165 -1.70 13.71 4.58
C CYS A 165 -2.50 13.31 3.33
N TRP A 166 -1.83 13.12 2.18
CA TRP A 166 -2.48 12.59 0.98
C TRP A 166 -2.86 11.11 1.13
N GLN A 167 -2.08 10.33 1.88
CA GLN A 167 -2.36 8.92 2.16
C GLN A 167 -3.66 8.74 2.97
N VAL A 168 -4.13 9.76 3.72
CA VAL A 168 -5.44 9.71 4.38
C VAL A 168 -6.58 9.42 3.39
N LEU A 169 -6.45 9.83 2.13
CA LEU A 169 -7.44 9.54 1.09
C LEU A 169 -7.58 8.02 0.83
N SER A 170 -6.52 7.23 1.06
CA SER A 170 -6.58 5.77 0.88
C SER A 170 -7.41 5.07 1.96
N LEU A 171 -7.85 5.77 3.01
CA LEU A 171 -8.80 5.23 3.98
C LEU A 171 -10.22 5.13 3.39
N ILE A 172 -10.51 5.85 2.31
CA ILE A 172 -11.79 5.73 1.59
C ILE A 172 -11.65 4.57 0.59
N PRO A 173 -12.45 3.50 0.69
CA PRO A 173 -12.38 2.35 -0.21
C PRO A 173 -12.62 2.75 -1.67
N GLY A 174 -11.76 2.26 -2.57
CA GLY A 174 -11.77 2.56 -4.02
C GLY A 174 -10.43 3.09 -4.51
#